data_AF-A0A1T0CWA5-F1
#
_entry.id   AF-A0A1T0CWA5-F1
#
_cell.length_a   1.000
_cell.length_b   1.000
_cell.length_c   1.000
_cell.angle_alpha   90.00
_cell.angle_beta   90.00
_cell.angle_gamma   90.00
#
_symmetry.space_group_name_H-M   'P 1'
#
loop_
_entity.id
_entity.type
_entity.pdbx_description
1 polymer ?
#
loop_
_entity_poly.entity_id
_entity_poly.type
_entity_poly.pdbx_seq_one_letter_code
_entity_poly.pdbx_strand_id
1 'polypeptide(L)'
;MSKITIVTAFFDIGRGEISTQDGLPDYLMRTTDTYFDYFANLAKLENDMVVFVAKHHVEKVLALRNGRPTQIIEFDFANKLNYVKKLIHNVQTDVQFISKINPEQIKNIEYWSADYVLVNNLKAYFVNKAIKQGVVNTDMVAWVDFGYCRTAETLNELRNWAYDFDPNFVHMFTIRKNRKIQHHDDVMKFIFNNEVYIIGGCIVASQYKWREFLKLLTKNQKSLLQNRIIDDDQGMYLMCLLQNRHLFKLNYLGKKQWFALFRKYDKTAKVSIIEKIKDSFI
;
A
#
# COMPACT_ATOMS: atom_id res chain seq x y z
N MET A 1 -4.02 -13.88 -21.04
CA MET A 1 -3.23 -13.93 -19.80
C MET A 1 -2.69 -12.54 -19.54
N SER A 2 -3.02 -11.97 -18.39
CA SER A 2 -2.70 -10.57 -18.11
C SER A 2 -1.31 -10.45 -17.52
N LYS A 3 -0.35 -9.93 -18.30
CA LYS A 3 0.91 -9.44 -17.74
C LYS A 3 0.61 -8.29 -16.77
N ILE A 4 1.38 -8.19 -15.69
CA ILE A 4 1.20 -7.16 -14.66
C ILE A 4 2.45 -6.27 -14.61
N THR A 5 2.28 -4.97 -14.83
CA THR A 5 3.31 -3.97 -14.49
C THR A 5 3.22 -3.65 -13.00
N ILE A 6 4.35 -3.72 -12.30
CA ILE A 6 4.44 -3.39 -10.88
C ILE A 6 4.88 -1.94 -10.74
N VAL A 7 4.14 -1.15 -9.98
CA VAL A 7 4.50 0.21 -9.58
C VAL A 7 4.81 0.21 -8.10
N THR A 8 5.92 0.83 -7.72
CA THR A 8 6.34 0.96 -6.33
C THR A 8 7.04 2.31 -6.10
N ALA A 9 7.20 2.70 -4.84
CA ALA A 9 7.93 3.91 -4.48
C ALA A 9 8.68 3.77 -3.17
N PHE A 10 9.81 4.47 -3.06
CA PHE A 10 10.54 4.62 -1.82
C PHE A 10 11.04 6.05 -1.65
N PHE A 11 10.76 6.61 -0.48
CA PHE A 11 11.29 7.88 -0.02
C PHE A 11 11.71 7.69 1.43
N ASP A 12 12.91 8.16 1.76
CA ASP A 12 13.31 8.25 3.14
C ASP A 12 12.47 9.34 3.84
N ILE A 13 11.77 8.94 4.89
CA ILE A 13 10.86 9.80 5.66
C ILE A 13 11.27 9.88 7.13
N GLY A 14 12.51 9.51 7.46
CA GLY A 14 13.02 9.61 8.83
C GLY A 14 12.65 8.43 9.73
N ARG A 15 12.32 7.26 9.16
CA ARG A 15 11.95 6.07 9.96
C ARG A 15 13.14 5.36 10.61
N GLY A 16 14.36 5.56 10.10
CA GLY A 16 15.57 4.99 10.70
C GLY A 16 16.01 5.74 11.95
N GLU A 17 15.56 6.98 12.09
CA GLU A 17 15.92 7.97 13.11
C GLU A 17 14.95 7.97 14.28
N ILE A 18 13.85 7.19 14.20
CA ILE A 18 12.90 7.04 15.30
C ILE A 18 13.62 6.36 16.47
N SER A 19 13.83 7.12 17.54
CA SER A 19 14.39 6.61 18.78
C SER A 19 13.42 5.63 19.43
N THR A 20 13.90 4.42 19.75
CA THR A 20 13.15 3.45 20.56
C THR A 20 13.23 3.78 22.06
N GLN A 21 14.03 4.78 22.44
CA GLN A 21 14.26 5.15 23.84
C GLN A 21 13.03 5.77 24.53
N ASP A 22 12.06 6.28 23.77
CA ASP A 22 10.81 6.87 24.28
C ASP A 22 9.66 5.85 24.42
N GLY A 23 9.98 4.55 24.50
CA GLY A 23 8.97 3.48 24.64
C GLY A 23 8.20 3.17 23.35
N LEU A 24 8.69 3.66 22.20
CA LEU A 24 8.15 3.35 20.89
C LEU A 24 8.54 1.94 20.45
N PRO A 25 7.63 1.15 19.85
CA PRO A 25 7.94 -0.21 19.43
C PRO A 25 9.07 -0.31 18.39
N ASP A 26 9.99 -1.27 18.55
CA ASP A 26 11.13 -1.49 17.66
C ASP A 26 10.76 -1.67 16.18
N TYR A 27 9.56 -2.21 15.89
CA TYR A 27 9.10 -2.40 14.52
C TYR A 27 8.83 -1.08 13.77
N LEU A 28 8.72 0.05 14.49
CA LEU A 28 8.57 1.38 13.90
C LEU A 28 9.88 1.84 13.25
N MET A 29 11.02 1.47 13.83
CA MET A 29 12.33 1.77 13.26
C MET A 29 12.59 0.89 12.03
N ARG A 30 12.74 1.55 10.88
CA ARG A 30 13.07 0.90 9.60
C ARG A 30 14.04 1.79 8.85
N THR A 31 15.30 1.37 8.78
CA THR A 31 16.32 2.11 8.05
C THR A 31 16.09 2.04 6.54
N THR A 32 16.69 2.98 5.82
CA THR A 32 16.73 2.95 4.36
C THR A 32 17.32 1.64 3.83
N ASP A 33 18.41 1.13 4.42
CA ASP A 33 18.98 -0.17 4.02
C ASP A 33 18.02 -1.32 4.24
N THR A 34 17.29 -1.34 5.37
CA THR A 34 16.26 -2.36 5.62
C THR A 34 15.21 -2.40 4.51
N TYR A 35 14.78 -1.24 4.01
CA TYR A 35 13.83 -1.18 2.89
C TYR A 35 14.44 -1.66 1.57
N PHE A 36 15.71 -1.34 1.32
CA PHE A 36 16.43 -1.83 0.14
C PHE A 36 16.67 -3.34 0.18
N ASP A 37 16.89 -3.94 1.35
CA ASP A 37 17.01 -5.40 1.49
C ASP A 37 15.69 -6.10 1.13
N TYR A 38 14.55 -5.53 1.54
CA TYR A 38 13.24 -6.05 1.14
C TYR A 38 12.97 -5.84 -0.34
N PHE A 39 13.31 -4.66 -0.87
CA PHE A 39 13.17 -4.41 -2.30
C PHE A 39 14.09 -5.31 -3.12
N ALA A 40 15.28 -5.67 -2.64
CA ALA A 40 16.18 -6.61 -3.31
C ALA A 40 15.51 -7.98 -3.54
N ASN A 41 14.59 -8.39 -2.65
CA ASN A 41 13.76 -9.57 -2.90
C ASN A 41 12.73 -9.30 -3.99
N LEU A 42 11.93 -8.22 -3.89
CA LEU A 42 10.93 -7.86 -4.91
C LEU A 42 11.56 -7.68 -6.30
N ALA A 43 12.73 -7.04 -6.36
CA ALA A 43 13.51 -6.73 -7.55
C ALA A 43 13.99 -7.95 -8.33
N LYS A 44 13.86 -9.16 -7.78
CA LYS A 44 14.14 -10.42 -8.51
C LYS A 44 13.10 -10.71 -9.60
N LEU A 45 11.88 -10.16 -9.48
CA LEU A 45 10.82 -10.36 -10.47
C LEU A 45 11.18 -9.78 -11.84
N GLU A 46 10.93 -10.52 -12.90
CA GLU A 46 11.15 -10.13 -14.29
C GLU A 46 10.02 -9.26 -14.87
N ASN A 47 8.97 -9.00 -14.08
CA ASN A 47 7.90 -8.05 -14.41
C ASN A 47 8.46 -6.66 -14.76
N ASP A 48 7.80 -5.97 -15.68
CA ASP A 48 7.98 -4.54 -15.89
C ASP A 48 7.74 -3.82 -14.56
N MET A 49 8.72 -3.02 -14.13
CA MET A 49 8.61 -2.21 -12.92
C MET A 49 8.70 -0.72 -13.22
N VAL A 50 7.83 0.06 -12.58
CA VAL A 50 7.96 1.51 -12.49
C VAL A 50 8.26 1.87 -11.04
N VAL A 51 9.41 2.51 -10.81
CA VAL A 51 9.89 2.79 -9.45
C VAL A 51 10.05 4.30 -9.25
N PHE A 52 9.30 4.84 -8.29
CA PHE A 52 9.40 6.25 -7.89
C PHE A 52 10.36 6.40 -6.72
N VAL A 53 11.44 7.15 -6.90
CA VAL A 53 12.45 7.36 -5.85
C VAL A 53 13.05 8.76 -5.91
N ALA A 54 13.70 9.19 -4.82
CA ALA A 54 14.57 10.36 -4.84
C ALA A 54 15.79 10.12 -5.76
N LYS A 55 16.33 11.21 -6.33
CA LYS A 55 17.43 11.18 -7.31
C LYS A 55 18.64 10.35 -6.84
N HIS A 56 19.03 10.48 -5.58
CA HIS A 56 20.19 9.78 -5.02
C HIS A 56 19.99 8.27 -4.81
N HIS A 57 18.78 7.74 -5.01
CA HIS A 57 18.47 6.31 -4.92
C HIS A 57 18.37 5.60 -6.28
N VAL A 58 18.44 6.35 -7.39
CA VAL A 58 18.25 5.82 -8.75
C VAL A 58 19.24 4.70 -9.06
N GLU A 59 20.53 4.93 -8.83
CA GLU A 59 21.59 3.95 -9.12
C GLU A 59 21.43 2.67 -8.29
N LYS A 60 21.08 2.81 -7.00
CA LYS A 60 20.86 1.66 -6.09
C LYS A 60 19.70 0.79 -6.58
N VAL A 61 18.59 1.40 -7.02
CA VAL A 61 17.45 0.66 -7.59
C VAL A 61 17.85 -0.06 -8.88
N LEU A 62 18.54 0.63 -9.81
CA LEU A 62 18.95 0.05 -11.09
C LEU A 62 19.94 -1.11 -10.90
N ALA A 63 20.89 -0.98 -9.98
CA ALA A 63 21.81 -2.04 -9.60
C ALA A 63 21.07 -3.29 -9.08
N LEU A 64 20.09 -3.12 -8.19
CA LEU A 64 19.27 -4.23 -7.68
C LEU A 64 18.42 -4.89 -8.77
N ARG A 65 17.91 -4.09 -9.73
CA ARG A 65 17.15 -4.59 -10.87
C ARG A 65 18.01 -5.37 -11.87
N ASN A 66 19.31 -5.10 -11.93
CA ASN A 66 20.30 -5.85 -12.72
C ASN A 66 19.86 -6.07 -14.18
N GLY A 67 19.55 -4.98 -14.87
CA GLY A 67 19.15 -4.99 -16.30
C GLY A 67 17.71 -5.45 -16.58
N ARG A 68 16.94 -5.86 -15.56
CA ARG A 68 15.51 -6.20 -15.75
C ARG A 68 14.67 -4.98 -16.16
N PRO A 69 13.58 -5.16 -16.91
CA PRO A 69 12.70 -4.06 -17.35
C PRO A 69 12.29 -3.17 -16.18
N THR A 70 12.75 -1.92 -16.22
CA THR A 70 12.58 -0.95 -15.13
C THR A 70 12.53 0.46 -15.69
N GLN A 71 11.45 1.18 -15.40
CA GLN A 71 11.37 2.62 -15.56
C GLN A 71 11.55 3.29 -14.19
N ILE A 72 12.53 4.18 -14.08
CA ILE A 72 12.69 5.03 -12.90
C ILE A 72 11.99 6.35 -13.15
N ILE A 73 11.27 6.85 -12.15
CA ILE A 73 10.73 8.22 -12.16
C ILE A 73 11.23 8.92 -10.91
N GLU A 74 12.10 9.90 -11.10
CA GLU A 74 12.57 10.74 -10.00
C GLU A 74 11.42 11.56 -9.42
N PHE A 75 11.27 11.51 -8.09
CA PHE A 75 10.27 12.28 -7.38
C PHE A 75 10.86 12.87 -6.10
N ASP A 76 10.88 14.19 -6.04
CA ASP A 76 11.35 14.95 -4.89
C ASP A 76 10.26 15.04 -3.81
N PHE A 77 10.06 13.96 -3.07
CA PHE A 77 9.10 13.92 -1.96
C PHE A 77 9.46 14.87 -0.82
N ALA A 78 10.75 15.14 -0.60
CA ALA A 78 11.21 15.99 0.48
C ALA A 78 10.73 17.43 0.30
N ASN A 79 10.90 18.00 -0.91
CA ASN A 79 10.58 19.40 -1.17
C ASN A 79 9.20 19.63 -1.81
N LYS A 80 8.56 18.58 -2.37
CA LYS A 80 7.20 18.68 -2.92
C LYS A 80 6.15 18.40 -1.85
N LEU A 81 4.94 18.89 -2.10
CA LEU A 81 3.75 18.62 -1.29
C LEU A 81 3.80 19.17 0.15
N ASN A 82 4.68 20.12 0.45
CA ASN A 82 4.77 20.78 1.76
C ASN A 82 3.43 21.31 2.28
N TYR A 83 2.58 21.82 1.39
CA TYR A 83 1.22 22.23 1.75
C TYR A 83 0.39 21.06 2.30
N VAL A 84 0.43 19.90 1.64
CA VAL A 84 -0.31 18.70 2.08
C VAL A 84 0.27 18.14 3.37
N LYS A 85 1.61 18.11 3.50
CA LYS A 85 2.28 17.72 4.76
C LYS A 85 1.82 18.59 5.93
N LYS A 86 1.75 19.90 5.74
CA LYS A 86 1.23 20.84 6.74
C LYS A 86 -0.24 20.59 7.08
N LEU A 87 -1.09 20.32 6.09
CA LEU A 87 -2.50 19.99 6.36
C LEU A 87 -2.64 18.74 7.21
N ILE A 88 -1.89 17.68 6.89
CA ILE A 88 -1.87 16.44 7.67
C ILE A 88 -1.37 16.70 9.09
N HIS A 89 -0.24 17.38 9.22
CA HIS A 89 0.36 17.71 10.51
C HIS A 89 -0.57 18.54 11.40
N ASN A 90 -1.30 19.50 10.82
CA ASN A 90 -2.28 20.30 11.56
C ASN A 90 -3.43 19.45 12.11
N VAL A 91 -3.83 18.37 11.41
CA VAL A 91 -4.83 17.43 11.93
C VAL A 91 -4.23 16.54 13.01
N GLN A 92 -3.02 16.02 12.80
CA GLN A 92 -2.31 15.16 13.76
C GLN A 92 -1.99 15.86 15.09
N THR A 93 -1.93 17.20 15.10
CA THR A 93 -1.73 18.03 16.30
C THR A 93 -3.04 18.64 16.85
N ASP A 94 -4.19 18.39 16.22
CA ASP A 94 -5.50 18.87 16.70
C ASP A 94 -5.97 18.02 17.90
N VAL A 95 -6.22 18.68 19.04
CA VAL A 95 -6.67 18.04 20.29
C VAL A 95 -7.98 17.25 20.11
N GLN A 96 -8.89 17.71 19.25
CA GLN A 96 -10.17 17.04 18.97
C GLN A 96 -9.99 15.79 18.10
N PHE A 97 -8.95 15.75 17.26
CA PHE A 97 -8.59 14.53 16.54
C PHE A 97 -7.94 13.53 17.51
N ILE A 98 -6.94 14.00 18.26
CA ILE A 98 -6.20 13.18 19.23
C ILE A 98 -7.14 12.54 20.26
N SER A 99 -8.12 13.28 20.78
CA SER A 99 -9.05 12.78 21.81
C SER A 99 -9.96 11.64 21.33
N LYS A 100 -10.08 11.43 20.02
CA LYS A 100 -10.86 10.33 19.43
C LYS A 100 -10.03 9.06 19.23
N ILE A 101 -8.70 9.18 19.17
CA ILE A 101 -7.80 8.05 18.97
C ILE A 101 -7.80 7.20 20.23
N ASN A 102 -7.85 5.89 20.07
CA ASN A 102 -7.65 4.97 21.17
C ASN A 102 -6.27 5.24 21.83
N PRO A 103 -6.20 5.54 23.14
CA PRO A 103 -4.94 5.89 23.81
C PRO A 103 -3.82 4.84 23.63
N GLU A 104 -4.16 3.57 23.47
CA GLU A 104 -3.17 2.51 23.23
C GLU A 104 -2.53 2.57 21.83
N GLN A 105 -3.20 3.24 20.89
CA GLN A 105 -2.82 3.32 19.48
C GLN A 105 -2.10 4.62 19.12
N ILE A 106 -2.15 5.65 19.97
CA ILE A 106 -1.57 6.98 19.67
C ILE A 106 -0.07 6.95 19.32
N LYS A 107 0.66 5.94 19.81
CA LYS A 107 2.08 5.72 19.54
C LYS A 107 2.37 5.27 18.10
N ASN A 108 1.37 4.79 17.36
CA ASN A 108 1.58 4.32 16.00
C ASN A 108 1.83 5.49 15.05
N ILE A 109 2.72 5.26 14.08
CA ILE A 109 3.32 6.29 13.23
C ILE A 109 2.30 7.05 12.37
N GLU A 110 1.17 6.44 12.02
CA GLU A 110 0.09 7.06 11.26
C GLU A 110 -0.59 8.23 12.00
N TYR A 111 -0.49 8.32 13.33
CA TYR A 111 -1.12 9.40 14.09
C TYR A 111 -0.25 10.63 14.32
N TRP A 112 1.07 10.53 14.11
CA TRP A 112 1.99 11.64 14.42
C TRP A 112 3.02 11.95 13.33
N SER A 113 3.20 11.08 12.32
CA SER A 113 4.09 11.34 11.19
C SER A 113 3.29 11.74 9.94
N ALA A 114 3.39 13.02 9.57
CA ALA A 114 2.73 13.54 8.38
C ALA A 114 3.30 12.95 7.08
N ASP A 115 4.61 12.70 7.06
CA ASP A 115 5.28 12.08 5.92
C ASP A 115 4.87 10.62 5.73
N TYR A 116 4.72 9.85 6.82
CA TYR A 116 4.23 8.48 6.77
C TYR A 116 2.81 8.40 6.19
N VAL A 117 1.91 9.23 6.69
CA VAL A 117 0.54 9.31 6.17
C VAL A 117 0.54 9.72 4.70
N LEU A 118 1.33 10.73 4.34
CA LEU A 118 1.35 11.24 2.97
C LEU A 118 1.88 10.19 1.98
N VAL A 119 2.98 9.49 2.30
CA VAL A 119 3.54 8.49 1.38
C VAL A 119 2.55 7.34 1.13
N ASN A 120 1.82 6.90 2.16
CA ASN A 120 0.78 5.87 2.00
C ASN A 120 -0.44 6.39 1.19
N ASN A 121 -0.80 7.66 1.35
CA ASN A 121 -1.88 8.27 0.58
C ASN A 121 -1.53 8.50 -0.91
N LEU A 122 -0.26 8.46 -1.30
CA LEU A 122 0.20 8.70 -2.68
C LEU A 122 0.27 7.44 -3.56
N LYS A 123 0.02 6.25 -3.01
CA LYS A 123 0.12 4.96 -3.75
C LYS A 123 -0.67 4.97 -5.07
N ALA A 124 -1.97 5.27 -4.99
CA ALA A 124 -2.83 5.36 -6.18
C ALA A 124 -2.45 6.51 -7.12
N TYR A 125 -1.91 7.61 -6.58
CA TYR A 125 -1.41 8.73 -7.39
C TYR A 125 -0.21 8.30 -8.23
N PHE A 126 0.77 7.59 -7.67
CA PHE A 126 1.94 7.12 -8.40
C PHE A 126 1.58 6.15 -9.52
N VAL A 127 0.66 5.21 -9.26
CA VAL A 127 0.17 4.30 -10.31
C VAL A 127 -0.48 5.07 -11.46
N ASN A 128 -1.38 6.00 -11.16
CA ASN A 128 -2.03 6.81 -12.20
C ASN A 128 -1.06 7.75 -12.92
N LYS A 129 -0.03 8.25 -12.23
CA LYS A 129 1.03 9.05 -12.82
C LYS A 129 1.83 8.24 -13.83
N ALA A 130 2.22 7.00 -13.50
CA ALA A 130 2.90 6.09 -14.41
C ALA A 130 2.03 5.79 -15.65
N ILE A 131 0.75 5.48 -15.45
CA ILE A 131 -0.22 5.27 -16.53
C ILE A 131 -0.31 6.52 -17.44
N LYS A 132 -0.46 7.71 -16.85
CA LYS A 132 -0.60 8.97 -17.60
C LYS A 132 0.67 9.32 -18.39
N GLN A 133 1.84 8.94 -17.90
CA GLN A 133 3.12 9.16 -18.58
C GLN A 133 3.40 8.14 -19.70
N GLY A 134 2.54 7.14 -19.90
CA GLY A 134 2.69 6.16 -20.97
C GLY A 134 3.81 5.15 -20.74
N VAL A 135 4.28 5.01 -19.50
CA VAL A 135 5.36 4.06 -19.14
C VAL A 135 4.83 2.68 -18.69
N VAL A 136 3.52 2.49 -18.79
CA VAL A 136 2.82 1.24 -18.44
C VAL A 136 2.27 0.61 -19.72
N ASN A 137 2.79 -0.56 -20.09
CA ASN A 137 2.47 -1.25 -21.34
C ASN A 137 1.56 -2.47 -21.16
N THR A 138 1.10 -2.73 -19.94
CA THR A 138 0.23 -3.87 -19.62
C THR A 138 -1.17 -3.39 -19.25
N ASP A 139 -2.17 -4.25 -19.43
CA ASP A 139 -3.56 -3.93 -19.07
C ASP A 139 -3.75 -3.82 -17.55
N MET A 140 -3.08 -4.71 -16.81
CA MET A 140 -3.16 -4.81 -15.35
C MET A 140 -1.93 -4.17 -14.71
N VAL A 141 -2.19 -3.32 -13.73
CA VAL A 141 -1.15 -2.61 -12.98
C VAL A 141 -1.32 -2.91 -11.51
N ALA A 142 -0.23 -3.24 -10.84
CA ALA A 142 -0.21 -3.46 -9.41
C ALA A 142 0.57 -2.36 -8.71
N TRP A 143 0.01 -1.81 -7.63
CA TRP A 143 0.84 -1.24 -6.57
C TRP A 143 1.37 -2.38 -5.71
N VAL A 144 2.67 -2.39 -5.42
CA VAL A 144 3.29 -3.25 -4.42
C VAL A 144 4.24 -2.41 -3.58
N ASP A 145 4.08 -2.40 -2.26
CA ASP A 145 4.97 -1.64 -1.38
C ASP A 145 6.44 -2.03 -1.60
N PHE A 146 7.33 -1.04 -1.63
CA PHE A 146 8.76 -1.26 -1.87
C PHE A 146 9.39 -2.24 -0.87
N GLY A 147 8.90 -2.19 0.38
CA GLY A 147 9.28 -3.09 1.46
C GLY A 147 8.39 -4.34 1.63
N TYR A 148 7.58 -4.70 0.63
CA TYR A 148 6.61 -5.81 0.76
C TYR A 148 7.31 -7.18 0.91
N CYS A 149 8.33 -7.46 0.11
CA CYS A 149 9.04 -8.75 0.13
C CYS A 149 10.10 -8.80 1.22
N ARG A 150 9.67 -9.01 2.47
CA ARG A 150 10.59 -9.02 3.63
C ARG A 150 11.61 -10.14 3.61
N THR A 151 11.26 -11.26 2.97
CA THR A 151 12.11 -12.43 2.84
C THR A 151 11.98 -13.02 1.43
N ALA A 152 12.93 -13.88 1.03
CA ALA A 152 12.92 -14.51 -0.29
C ALA A 152 11.69 -15.42 -0.49
N GLU A 153 11.19 -16.04 0.59
CA GLU A 153 10.02 -16.92 0.58
C GLU A 153 8.73 -16.18 0.22
N THR A 154 8.70 -14.84 0.37
CA THR A 154 7.53 -14.03 0.00
C THR A 154 7.20 -14.16 -1.49
N LEU A 155 8.22 -14.29 -2.35
CA LEU A 155 8.03 -14.52 -3.78
C LEU A 155 7.68 -15.98 -4.10
N ASN A 156 7.91 -16.93 -3.19
CA ASN A 156 7.64 -18.34 -3.44
C ASN A 156 8.28 -18.84 -4.76
N GLU A 157 9.57 -18.55 -4.95
CA GLU A 157 10.38 -18.89 -6.14
C GLU A 157 9.91 -18.25 -7.47
N LEU A 158 8.94 -17.33 -7.40
CA LEU A 158 8.38 -16.68 -8.57
C LEU A 158 9.42 -15.78 -9.26
N ARG A 159 9.58 -16.00 -10.56
CA ARG A 159 10.36 -15.12 -11.42
C ARG A 159 9.51 -14.08 -12.14
N ASN A 160 8.32 -14.45 -12.62
CA ASN A 160 7.44 -13.52 -13.33
C ASN A 160 6.01 -13.69 -12.83
N TRP A 161 5.50 -12.67 -12.16
CA TRP A 161 4.17 -12.68 -11.57
C TRP A 161 3.10 -12.43 -12.62
N ALA A 162 2.15 -13.36 -12.70
CA ALA A 162 0.98 -13.23 -13.55
C ALA A 162 -0.23 -13.91 -12.90
N TYR A 163 -1.39 -13.29 -12.99
CA TYR A 163 -2.64 -13.82 -12.47
C TYR A 163 -3.82 -13.22 -13.23
N ASP A 164 -4.88 -14.01 -13.43
CA ASP A 164 -6.08 -13.59 -14.16
C ASP A 164 -7.03 -12.81 -13.22
N PHE A 165 -6.58 -11.64 -12.79
CA PHE A 165 -7.42 -10.65 -12.13
C PHE A 165 -8.49 -10.15 -13.11
N ASP A 166 -9.69 -9.90 -12.59
CA ASP A 166 -10.81 -9.41 -13.40
C ASP A 166 -10.60 -7.91 -13.66
N PRO A 167 -10.45 -7.49 -14.93
CA PRO A 167 -10.10 -6.11 -15.25
C PRO A 167 -11.18 -5.10 -14.85
N ASN A 168 -12.42 -5.56 -14.57
CA ASN A 168 -13.54 -4.73 -14.17
C ASN A 168 -13.53 -4.33 -12.69
N PHE A 169 -12.56 -4.80 -11.91
CA PHE A 169 -12.47 -4.49 -10.48
C PHE A 169 -11.14 -3.89 -10.08
N VAL A 170 -11.17 -3.13 -9.00
CA VAL A 170 -10.00 -2.83 -8.18
C VAL A 170 -9.86 -3.96 -7.17
N HIS A 171 -8.84 -4.78 -7.33
CA HIS A 171 -8.52 -5.89 -6.45
C HIS A 171 -7.75 -5.39 -5.23
N MET A 172 -8.40 -5.50 -4.07
CA MET A 172 -7.80 -5.24 -2.76
C MET A 172 -7.66 -6.54 -2.00
N PHE A 173 -6.79 -6.56 -0.99
CA PHE A 173 -6.47 -7.76 -0.23
C PHE A 173 -6.81 -7.59 1.24
N THR A 174 -7.31 -8.66 1.86
CA THR A 174 -7.74 -8.64 3.26
C THR A 174 -7.19 -9.84 4.03
N ILE A 175 -6.86 -9.61 5.29
CA ILE A 175 -6.44 -10.63 6.26
C ILE A 175 -7.55 -10.98 7.26
N ARG A 176 -8.77 -10.47 7.03
CA ARG A 176 -9.94 -10.74 7.86
C ARG A 176 -11.07 -11.26 6.98
N LYS A 177 -11.75 -12.31 7.43
CA LYS A 177 -12.99 -12.79 6.82
C LYS A 177 -14.19 -12.30 7.61
N ASN A 178 -15.35 -12.30 6.95
CA ASN A 178 -16.68 -12.22 7.57
C ASN A 178 -16.99 -10.93 8.36
N ARG A 179 -16.19 -9.87 8.25
CA ARG A 179 -16.53 -8.58 8.86
C ARG A 179 -17.29 -7.73 7.86
N LYS A 180 -18.59 -7.56 8.11
CA LYS A 180 -19.41 -6.63 7.33
C LYS A 180 -19.11 -5.22 7.83
N ILE A 181 -18.61 -4.38 6.92
CA ILE A 181 -18.55 -2.92 7.10
C ILE A 181 -19.81 -2.42 6.42
N GLN A 182 -20.72 -1.78 7.14
CA GLN A 182 -22.03 -1.38 6.63
C GLN A 182 -22.26 0.12 6.74
N HIS A 183 -21.63 0.77 7.71
CA HIS A 183 -21.85 2.17 8.03
C HIS A 183 -20.55 2.95 8.10
N HIS A 184 -20.67 4.27 8.00
CA HIS A 184 -19.54 5.18 8.11
C HIS A 184 -18.86 5.08 9.48
N ASP A 185 -19.64 4.88 10.54
CA ASP A 185 -19.14 4.73 11.91
C ASP A 185 -18.27 3.48 12.09
N ASP A 186 -18.54 2.42 11.31
CA ASP A 186 -17.64 1.26 11.28
C ASP A 186 -16.25 1.73 10.84
N VAL A 187 -16.15 2.47 9.75
CA VAL A 187 -14.88 2.97 9.20
C VAL A 187 -14.17 3.88 10.20
N MET A 188 -14.88 4.79 10.85
CA MET A 188 -14.31 5.64 11.89
C MET A 188 -13.74 4.81 13.05
N LYS A 189 -14.41 3.72 13.43
CA LYS A 189 -13.85 2.79 14.42
C LYS A 189 -12.54 2.17 13.96
N PHE A 190 -12.41 1.77 12.69
CA PHE A 190 -11.14 1.25 12.18
C PHE A 190 -10.03 2.30 12.23
N ILE A 191 -10.33 3.52 11.79
CA ILE A 191 -9.39 4.65 11.81
C ILE A 191 -8.93 4.94 13.23
N PHE A 192 -9.83 5.14 14.19
CA PHE A 192 -9.44 5.54 15.55
C PHE A 192 -8.86 4.43 16.42
N ASN A 193 -8.94 3.17 15.98
CA ASN A 193 -8.40 2.01 16.71
C ASN A 193 -7.24 1.31 15.98
N ASN A 194 -6.72 1.91 14.89
CA ASN A 194 -5.73 1.29 14.01
C ASN A 194 -6.08 -0.17 13.64
N GLU A 195 -7.35 -0.43 13.37
CA GLU A 195 -7.78 -1.77 13.02
C GLU A 195 -7.59 -2.01 11.52
N VAL A 196 -6.88 -3.08 11.17
CA VAL A 196 -6.63 -3.39 9.76
C VAL A 196 -7.66 -4.37 9.22
N TYR A 197 -8.41 -4.00 8.18
CA TYR A 197 -9.27 -4.90 7.41
C TYR A 197 -8.72 -5.17 6.01
N ILE A 198 -8.50 -4.11 5.23
CA ILE A 198 -7.82 -4.16 3.93
C ILE A 198 -6.36 -3.81 4.18
N ILE A 199 -5.43 -4.56 3.59
CA ILE A 199 -4.00 -4.26 3.71
C ILE A 199 -3.58 -3.19 2.71
N GLY A 200 -2.64 -2.32 3.10
CA GLY A 200 -2.06 -1.30 2.23
C GLY A 200 -0.99 -1.79 1.26
N GLY A 201 -0.49 -3.02 1.46
CA GLY A 201 0.73 -3.51 0.82
C GLY A 201 0.64 -3.83 -0.67
N CYS A 202 -0.58 -4.06 -1.18
CA CYS A 202 -0.80 -4.35 -2.60
C CYS A 202 -2.22 -4.01 -3.04
N ILE A 203 -2.34 -3.50 -4.27
CA ILE A 203 -3.60 -3.31 -4.99
C ILE A 203 -3.36 -3.64 -6.45
N VAL A 204 -4.29 -4.31 -7.11
CA VAL A 204 -4.20 -4.61 -8.55
C VAL A 204 -5.46 -4.12 -9.26
N ALA A 205 -5.32 -3.43 -10.38
CA ALA A 205 -6.46 -3.04 -11.19
C ALA A 205 -6.04 -2.82 -12.63
N SER A 206 -7.01 -2.79 -13.55
CA SER A 206 -6.76 -2.33 -14.91
C SER A 206 -6.40 -0.84 -14.91
N GLN A 207 -5.74 -0.37 -15.97
CA GLN A 207 -5.39 1.05 -16.09
C GLN A 207 -6.59 2.00 -15.94
N TYR A 208 -7.77 1.60 -16.45
CA TYR A 208 -8.98 2.41 -16.34
C TYR A 208 -9.61 2.37 -14.95
N LYS A 209 -9.59 1.20 -14.26
CA LYS A 209 -10.06 1.10 -12.87
C LYS A 209 -9.15 1.84 -11.89
N TRP A 210 -7.86 1.94 -12.15
CA TRP A 210 -6.97 2.83 -11.38
C TRP A 210 -7.39 4.30 -11.44
N ARG A 211 -7.90 4.76 -12.58
CA ARG A 211 -8.39 6.15 -12.75
C ARG A 211 -9.70 6.38 -12.00
N GLU A 212 -10.63 5.42 -12.06
CA GLU A 212 -11.86 5.45 -11.26
C GLU A 212 -11.55 5.45 -9.76
N PHE A 213 -10.62 4.58 -9.33
CA PHE A 213 -10.21 4.47 -7.95
C PHE A 213 -9.58 5.75 -7.42
N LEU A 214 -8.65 6.37 -8.15
CA LEU A 214 -8.01 7.62 -7.72
C LEU A 214 -9.03 8.75 -7.53
N LYS A 215 -10.03 8.86 -8.42
CA LYS A 215 -11.11 9.85 -8.29
C LYS A 215 -11.90 9.65 -7.00
N LEU A 216 -12.30 8.40 -6.71
CA LEU A 216 -13.04 8.06 -5.50
C LEU A 216 -12.19 8.29 -4.23
N LEU A 217 -10.94 7.82 -4.24
CA LEU A 217 -10.00 7.98 -3.14
C LEU A 217 -9.76 9.47 -2.82
N THR A 218 -9.49 10.28 -3.84
CA THR A 218 -9.26 11.73 -3.68
C THR A 218 -10.49 12.42 -3.09
N LYS A 219 -11.70 12.02 -3.48
CA LYS A 219 -12.94 12.56 -2.88
C LYS A 219 -13.02 12.23 -1.39
N ASN A 220 -12.71 10.99 -1.02
CA ASN A 220 -12.75 10.55 0.37
C ASN A 220 -11.66 11.22 1.22
N GLN A 221 -10.43 11.34 0.69
CA GLN A 221 -9.32 12.03 1.37
C GLN A 221 -9.70 13.49 1.69
N LYS A 222 -10.30 14.20 0.73
CA LYS A 222 -10.81 15.56 0.94
C LYS A 222 -11.92 15.59 2.00
N SER A 223 -12.83 14.62 1.99
CA SER A 223 -13.90 14.53 2.97
C SER A 223 -13.36 14.35 4.40
N LEU A 224 -12.38 13.46 4.62
CA LEU A 224 -11.78 13.30 5.95
C LEU A 224 -11.04 14.57 6.39
N LEU A 225 -10.23 15.17 5.51
CA LEU A 225 -9.52 16.41 5.83
C LEU A 225 -10.48 17.54 6.21
N GLN A 226 -11.62 17.67 5.53
CA GLN A 226 -12.67 18.66 5.88
C GLN A 226 -13.28 18.41 7.27
N ASN A 227 -13.32 17.15 7.70
CA ASN A 227 -13.79 16.76 9.04
C ASN A 227 -12.66 16.71 10.08
N ARG A 228 -11.46 17.20 9.73
CA ARG A 228 -10.26 17.15 10.58
C ARG A 228 -9.94 15.73 11.06
N ILE A 229 -10.04 14.77 10.14
CA ILE A 229 -9.65 13.39 10.34
C ILE A 229 -8.56 13.08 9.32
N ILE A 230 -7.56 12.31 9.73
CA ILE A 230 -6.57 11.75 8.84
C ILE A 230 -6.34 10.28 9.17
N ASP A 231 -5.93 9.54 8.16
CA ASP A 231 -5.60 8.12 8.23
C ASP A 231 -4.53 7.85 7.16
N ASP A 232 -3.83 6.72 7.26
CA ASP A 232 -2.84 6.33 6.26
C ASP A 232 -3.50 5.91 4.93
N ASP A 233 -3.68 4.63 4.67
CA ASP A 233 -4.36 4.11 3.50
C ASP A 233 -5.54 3.18 3.82
N GLN A 234 -5.55 2.56 5.00
CA GLN A 234 -6.41 1.42 5.25
C GLN A 234 -7.86 1.83 5.47
N GLY A 235 -8.11 2.80 6.35
CA GLY A 235 -9.42 3.42 6.53
C GLY A 235 -9.88 4.13 5.26
N MET A 236 -8.97 4.73 4.50
CA MET A 236 -9.30 5.30 3.20
C MET A 236 -9.85 4.27 2.21
N TYR A 237 -9.26 3.09 2.16
CA TYR A 237 -9.73 1.99 1.32
C TYR A 237 -11.08 1.45 1.79
N LEU A 238 -11.32 1.42 3.11
CA LEU A 238 -12.62 1.07 3.66
C LEU A 238 -13.71 2.08 3.28
N MET A 239 -13.42 3.38 3.33
CA MET A 239 -14.35 4.41 2.87
C MET A 239 -14.70 4.24 1.39
N CYS A 240 -13.69 3.98 0.55
CA CYS A 240 -13.89 3.71 -0.87
C CYS A 240 -14.78 2.48 -1.10
N LEU A 241 -14.50 1.38 -0.41
CA LEU A 241 -15.29 0.16 -0.47
C LEU A 241 -16.75 0.40 -0.03
N LEU A 242 -16.95 1.14 1.05
CA LEU A 242 -18.29 1.47 1.57
C LEU A 242 -19.10 2.30 0.56
N GLN A 243 -18.47 3.32 -0.05
CA GLN A 243 -19.14 4.22 -0.97
C GLN A 243 -19.45 3.58 -2.33
N ASN A 244 -18.60 2.65 -2.82
CA ASN A 244 -18.80 2.01 -4.12
C ASN A 244 -18.34 0.55 -4.12
N ARG A 245 -19.11 -0.35 -3.50
CA ARG A 245 -18.77 -1.78 -3.40
C ARG A 245 -18.56 -2.44 -4.76
N HIS A 246 -19.30 -2.04 -5.78
CA HIS A 246 -19.23 -2.64 -7.12
C HIS A 246 -17.92 -2.35 -7.85
N LEU A 247 -17.14 -1.36 -7.40
CA LEU A 247 -15.81 -1.09 -7.96
C LEU A 247 -14.75 -2.07 -7.46
N PHE A 248 -14.96 -2.75 -6.33
CA PHE A 248 -13.91 -3.48 -5.63
C PHE A 248 -14.16 -4.99 -5.56
N LYS A 249 -13.09 -5.75 -5.65
CA LYS A 249 -13.07 -7.20 -5.34
C LYS A 249 -12.08 -7.44 -4.20
N LEU A 250 -12.57 -7.97 -3.08
CA LEU A 250 -11.75 -8.33 -1.93
C LEU A 250 -11.21 -9.75 -2.07
N ASN A 251 -9.89 -9.87 -1.90
CA ASN A 251 -9.14 -11.11 -2.05
C ASN A 251 -8.54 -11.50 -0.69
N TYR A 252 -8.98 -12.64 -0.14
CA TYR A 252 -8.57 -13.04 1.20
C TYR A 252 -7.20 -13.72 1.19
N LEU A 253 -6.26 -13.16 1.93
CA LEU A 253 -4.89 -13.68 2.04
C LEU A 253 -4.74 -14.76 3.12
N GLY A 254 -5.71 -14.91 4.02
CA GLY A 254 -5.56 -15.73 5.22
C GLY A 254 -5.37 -14.87 6.47
N LYS A 255 -5.73 -15.42 7.63
CA LYS A 255 -5.64 -14.74 8.92
C LYS A 255 -4.19 -14.37 9.21
N LYS A 256 -3.91 -13.06 9.38
CA LYS A 256 -2.57 -12.49 9.59
C LYS A 256 -1.54 -12.80 8.48
N GLN A 257 -1.99 -13.20 7.28
CA GLN A 257 -1.11 -13.54 6.16
C GLN A 257 -0.81 -12.31 5.29
N TRP A 258 -0.15 -11.31 5.88
CA TRP A 258 0.12 -10.00 5.24
C TRP A 258 0.94 -10.08 3.95
N PHE A 259 1.81 -11.08 3.82
CA PHE A 259 2.77 -11.24 2.73
C PHE A 259 2.44 -12.40 1.79
N ALA A 260 1.21 -12.92 1.82
CA ALA A 260 0.84 -14.12 1.06
C ALA A 260 0.42 -13.85 -0.41
N LEU A 261 0.50 -12.61 -0.88
CA LEU A 261 0.08 -12.19 -2.23
C LEU A 261 0.59 -13.13 -3.32
N PHE A 262 1.90 -13.21 -3.52
CA PHE A 262 2.48 -13.99 -4.62
C PHE A 262 2.22 -15.49 -4.45
N ARG A 263 2.24 -16.00 -3.21
CA ARG A 263 1.94 -17.41 -2.92
C ARG A 263 0.50 -17.80 -3.27
N LYS A 264 -0.47 -16.89 -3.09
CA LYS A 264 -1.91 -17.20 -3.28
C LYS A 264 -2.47 -16.75 -4.63
N TYR A 265 -1.92 -15.68 -5.19
CA TYR A 265 -2.43 -15.01 -6.38
C TYR A 265 -1.38 -14.99 -7.48
N ASP A 266 -0.82 -16.15 -7.81
CA ASP A 266 0.02 -16.38 -8.97
C ASP A 266 -0.52 -17.56 -9.79
N LYS A 267 -0.23 -17.60 -11.10
CA LYS A 267 -0.63 -18.69 -11.99
C LYS A 267 -0.12 -20.06 -11.54
N THR A 268 1.09 -20.11 -10.99
CA THR A 268 1.77 -21.35 -10.57
C THR A 268 1.52 -21.66 -9.10
N ALA A 269 0.73 -20.83 -8.42
CA ALA A 269 0.42 -20.99 -7.01
C ALA A 269 -0.19 -22.37 -6.75
N LYS A 270 0.62 -23.26 -6.17
CA LYS A 270 0.20 -24.55 -5.63
C LYS A 270 -0.43 -24.34 -4.25
N VAL A 271 -1.46 -23.52 -4.15
CA VAL A 271 -2.23 -23.39 -2.90
C VAL A 271 -2.90 -24.74 -2.69
N SER A 272 -2.48 -25.46 -1.65
CA SER A 272 -3.01 -26.79 -1.36
C SER A 272 -4.52 -26.75 -1.20
N ILE A 273 -5.21 -27.83 -1.59
CA ILE A 273 -6.66 -27.96 -1.40
C ILE A 273 -7.04 -27.75 0.08
N ILE A 274 -6.18 -28.21 1.00
CA ILE A 274 -6.33 -28.03 2.45
C ILE A 274 -6.29 -26.55 2.85
N GLU A 275 -5.43 -25.74 2.23
CA GLU A 275 -5.32 -24.31 2.53
C GLU A 275 -6.51 -23.52 1.98
N LYS A 276 -7.03 -23.89 0.80
CA LYS A 276 -8.29 -23.33 0.25
C LYS A 276 -9.50 -23.69 1.11
N ILE A 277 -9.56 -24.93 1.61
CA ILE A 277 -10.57 -25.41 2.54
C ILE A 277 -10.46 -24.66 3.88
N LYS A 278 -9.27 -24.61 4.50
CA LYS A 278 -9.05 -23.89 5.76
C LYS A 278 -9.44 -22.43 5.67
N ASP A 279 -9.10 -21.77 4.56
CA ASP A 279 -9.58 -20.42 4.33
C ASP A 279 -11.11 -20.43 4.35
N SER A 280 -11.79 -21.27 3.56
CA SER A 280 -13.26 -21.28 3.45
C SER A 280 -14.04 -21.49 4.77
N PHE A 281 -13.43 -22.09 5.80
CA PHE A 281 -14.05 -22.39 7.09
C PHE A 281 -13.67 -21.45 8.25
N ILE A 282 -12.79 -20.46 8.03
CA ILE A 282 -12.36 -19.45 9.04
C ILE A 282 -13.06 -18.11 8.79
#